data_AF-H1Y0S3-F1
#
_entry.id   AF-H1Y0S3-F1
#
_cell.length_a   1.000
_cell.length_b   1.000
_cell.length_c   1.000
_cell.angle_alpha   90.00
_cell.angle_beta   90.00
_cell.angle_gamma   90.00
#
_symmetry.space_group_name_H-M   'P 1'
#
loop_
_entity.id
_entity.type
_entity.pdbx_description
1 polymer ?
#
loop_
_entity_poly.entity_id
_entity_poly.type
_entity_poly.pdbx_seq_one_letter_code
_entity_poly.pdbx_strand_id
1 'polypeptide(L)'
;MRTFLKLNLYKLLFYYLLCALLLAAVFGFIAFMGYHYRQFTGSAALLLASVPPLLLSLLTVLPWPIRWINKLKKRNYALAQSPYNQLTKIGFAPCYFNYHTIWHFTEISMSATIDGFTILFNIPDFKFKPDTPAVEFTPLVKKRKLKRHQLQHIEQKFDFSPVRFYDKKSSRFYFVNHDEAPSIDRLATDIKEFVSLLKDEKFEPGGYGTEPINSAP
;
A
#
# COMPACT_ATOMS: atom_id res chain seq x y z
N MET A 1 9.38 4.10 -14.56
CA MET A 1 8.16 4.01 -15.40
C MET A 1 8.03 2.64 -16.08
N ARG A 2 9.03 2.17 -16.83
CA ARG A 2 8.98 0.85 -17.50
C ARG A 2 8.65 -0.32 -16.55
N THR A 3 9.31 -0.40 -15.40
CA THR A 3 9.05 -1.44 -14.38
C THR A 3 7.63 -1.39 -13.83
N PHE A 4 7.09 -0.19 -13.60
CA PHE A 4 5.71 -0.03 -13.12
C PHE A 4 4.73 -0.59 -14.13
N LEU A 5 4.86 -0.17 -15.40
CA LEU A 5 3.97 -0.66 -16.47
C LEU A 5 4.11 -2.17 -16.65
N LYS A 6 5.32 -2.73 -16.65
CA LYS A 6 5.53 -4.18 -16.75
C LYS A 6 4.77 -4.96 -15.66
N LEU A 7 4.75 -4.44 -14.43
CA LEU A 7 4.10 -5.10 -13.29
C LEU A 7 2.59 -4.83 -13.17
N ASN A 8 2.10 -3.70 -13.72
CA ASN A 8 0.78 -3.17 -13.40
C ASN A 8 -0.09 -2.83 -14.62
N LEU A 9 0.37 -3.05 -15.85
CA LEU A 9 -0.37 -2.66 -17.06
C LEU A 9 -1.79 -3.24 -17.07
N TYR A 10 -1.92 -4.53 -16.76
CA TYR A 10 -3.23 -5.20 -16.74
C TYR A 10 -4.15 -4.62 -15.66
N LYS A 11 -3.62 -4.31 -14.47
CA LYS A 11 -4.38 -3.67 -13.38
C LYS A 11 -4.82 -2.27 -13.77
N LEU A 12 -3.91 -1.51 -14.38
CA LEU A 12 -4.15 -0.15 -14.83
C LEU A 12 -5.24 -0.10 -15.92
N LEU A 13 -5.19 -1.03 -16.86
CA LEU A 13 -6.21 -1.19 -17.89
C LEU A 13 -7.55 -1.61 -17.30
N PHE A 14 -7.55 -2.54 -16.34
CA PHE A 14 -8.76 -2.93 -15.62
C PHE A 14 -9.41 -1.73 -14.90
N TYR A 15 -8.64 -0.93 -14.16
CA TYR A 15 -9.15 0.27 -13.50
C TYR A 15 -9.67 1.31 -14.50
N TYR A 16 -8.94 1.53 -15.60
CA TYR A 16 -9.36 2.45 -16.65
C TYR A 16 -10.71 2.03 -17.25
N LEU A 17 -10.85 0.76 -17.63
CA LEU A 17 -12.10 0.24 -18.22
C LEU A 17 -13.25 0.26 -17.22
N LEU A 18 -13.01 -0.10 -15.96
CA LEU A 18 -14.03 -0.06 -14.92
C LEU A 18 -14.53 1.37 -14.67
N CYS A 19 -13.62 2.34 -14.54
CA CYS A 19 -13.98 3.75 -14.43
C CYS A 19 -14.74 4.24 -15.67
N ALA A 20 -14.27 3.86 -16.88
CA ALA A 20 -14.90 4.28 -18.13
C ALA A 20 -16.31 3.74 -18.25
N LEU A 21 -16.54 2.48 -17.86
CA LEU A 21 -17.86 1.86 -17.86
C LEU A 21 -18.81 2.56 -16.89
N LEU A 22 -18.36 2.80 -15.65
CA LEU A 22 -19.17 3.47 -14.62
C LEU A 22 -19.53 4.90 -15.05
N LEU A 23 -18.55 5.65 -15.57
CA LEU A 23 -18.78 7.00 -16.06
C LEU A 23 -19.66 7.01 -17.31
N ALA A 24 -19.48 6.05 -18.24
CA ALA A 24 -20.33 5.93 -19.42
C ALA A 24 -21.80 5.66 -19.04
N ALA A 25 -22.05 4.87 -18.00
CA ALA A 25 -23.41 4.66 -17.51
C ALA A 25 -24.03 5.97 -16.97
N VAL A 26 -23.27 6.73 -16.17
CA VAL A 26 -23.74 8.01 -15.61
C VAL A 26 -23.96 9.06 -16.70
N PHE A 27 -22.96 9.29 -17.54
CA PHE A 27 -23.05 10.27 -18.62
C PHE A 27 -24.03 9.85 -19.71
N GLY A 28 -24.17 8.56 -19.97
CA GLY A 28 -25.19 8.01 -20.86
C GLY A 28 -26.60 8.29 -20.35
N PHE A 29 -26.84 8.13 -19.05
CA PHE A 29 -28.12 8.49 -18.43
C PHE A 29 -28.39 10.00 -18.50
N ILE A 30 -27.40 10.83 -18.20
CA ILE A 30 -27.52 12.30 -18.30
C ILE A 30 -27.82 12.72 -19.75
N ALA A 31 -27.10 12.17 -20.72
CA ALA A 31 -27.29 12.43 -22.14
C ALA A 31 -28.68 12.01 -22.63
N PHE A 32 -29.14 10.83 -22.20
CA PHE A 32 -30.47 10.31 -22.51
C PHE A 32 -31.56 11.24 -21.98
N MET A 33 -31.47 11.65 -20.72
CA MET A 33 -32.43 12.58 -20.12
C MET A 33 -32.41 13.94 -20.83
N GLY A 34 -31.23 14.52 -21.04
CA GLY A 34 -31.10 15.81 -21.73
C GLY A 34 -31.63 15.78 -23.18
N TYR A 35 -31.48 14.67 -23.90
CA TYR A 35 -32.10 14.48 -25.20
C TYR A 35 -33.63 14.37 -25.11
N HIS A 36 -34.15 13.56 -24.18
CA HIS A 36 -35.59 13.35 -24.00
C HIS A 36 -36.34 14.65 -23.66
N TYR A 37 -35.76 15.48 -22.79
CA TYR A 37 -36.32 16.80 -22.44
C TYR A 37 -35.96 17.92 -23.43
N ARG A 38 -35.41 17.58 -24.60
CA ARG A 38 -35.02 18.53 -25.68
C ARG A 38 -34.02 19.61 -25.21
N GLN A 39 -33.25 19.34 -24.18
CA GLN A 39 -32.16 20.21 -23.72
C GLN A 39 -30.91 20.04 -24.59
N PHE A 40 -30.70 18.84 -25.16
CA PHE A 40 -29.57 18.53 -26.03
C PHE A 40 -30.03 18.07 -27.41
N THR A 41 -29.25 18.45 -28.44
CA THR A 41 -29.34 17.80 -29.76
C THR A 41 -28.80 16.37 -29.69
N GLY A 42 -29.18 15.51 -30.64
CA GLY A 42 -28.69 14.12 -30.66
C GLY A 42 -27.16 14.03 -30.73
N SER A 43 -26.51 14.93 -31.47
CA SER A 43 -25.05 15.01 -31.54
C SER A 43 -24.41 15.44 -30.22
N ALA A 44 -25.00 16.42 -29.52
CA ALA A 44 -24.53 16.85 -28.20
C ALA A 44 -24.66 15.75 -27.15
N ALA A 45 -25.77 15.00 -27.16
CA ALA A 45 -25.97 13.84 -26.28
C ALA A 45 -24.92 12.74 -26.53
N LEU A 46 -24.62 12.42 -27.79
CA LEU A 46 -23.59 11.43 -28.14
C LEU A 46 -22.18 11.86 -27.69
N LEU A 47 -21.82 13.13 -27.87
CA LEU A 47 -20.54 13.66 -27.39
C LEU A 47 -20.44 13.59 -25.87
N LEU A 48 -21.50 13.96 -25.16
CA LEU A 48 -21.54 13.94 -23.70
C LEU A 48 -21.49 12.51 -23.13
N ALA A 49 -22.06 11.53 -23.84
CA ALA A 49 -22.00 10.12 -23.45
C ALA A 49 -20.64 9.45 -23.73
N SER A 50 -19.82 9.99 -24.64
CA SER A 50 -18.60 9.32 -25.13
C SER A 50 -17.30 9.98 -24.67
N VAL A 51 -17.19 11.31 -24.74
CA VAL A 51 -15.92 12.02 -24.49
C VAL A 51 -15.59 12.17 -23.00
N PRO A 52 -16.50 12.69 -22.13
CA PRO A 52 -16.21 12.87 -20.72
C PRO A 52 -15.83 11.58 -19.98
N PRO A 53 -16.53 10.42 -20.18
CA PRO A 53 -16.16 9.18 -19.52
C PRO A 53 -14.72 8.74 -19.80
N LEU A 54 -14.27 8.85 -21.06
CA LEU A 54 -12.91 8.46 -21.45
C LEU A 54 -11.87 9.40 -20.84
N LEU A 55 -12.09 10.72 -20.92
CA LEU A 55 -11.17 11.73 -20.38
C LEU A 55 -11.07 11.65 -18.85
N LEU A 56 -12.21 11.56 -18.16
CA LEU A 56 -12.25 11.48 -16.71
C LEU A 56 -11.63 10.17 -16.20
N SER A 57 -11.87 9.04 -16.90
CA SER A 57 -11.22 7.78 -16.55
C SER A 57 -9.70 7.87 -16.66
N LEU A 58 -9.19 8.51 -17.71
CA LEU A 58 -7.75 8.75 -17.85
C LEU A 58 -7.22 9.59 -16.68
N LEU A 59 -7.91 10.69 -16.33
CA LEU A 59 -7.53 11.57 -15.21
C LEU A 59 -7.52 10.84 -13.86
N THR A 60 -8.41 9.86 -13.64
CA THR A 60 -8.41 9.07 -12.39
C THR A 60 -7.24 8.08 -12.30
N VAL A 61 -6.74 7.61 -13.44
CA VAL A 61 -5.71 6.56 -13.48
C VAL A 61 -4.29 7.13 -13.50
N LEU A 62 -4.07 8.27 -14.15
CA LEU A 62 -2.76 8.91 -14.28
C LEU A 62 -2.00 9.21 -12.97
N PRO A 63 -2.65 9.59 -11.85
CA PRO A 63 -1.94 9.87 -10.60
C PRO A 63 -1.27 8.62 -9.98
N TRP A 64 -1.74 7.42 -10.30
CA TRP A 64 -1.24 6.18 -9.68
C TRP A 64 0.23 5.86 -10.02
N PRO A 65 0.65 5.86 -11.30
CA PRO A 65 2.07 5.72 -11.64
C PRO A 65 2.97 6.73 -10.92
N ILE A 66 2.52 7.98 -10.79
CA ILE A 66 3.27 9.06 -10.14
C ILE A 66 3.43 8.76 -8.64
N ARG A 67 2.32 8.40 -7.96
CA ARG A 67 2.35 8.00 -6.55
C ARG A 67 3.28 6.82 -6.33
N TRP A 68 3.22 5.81 -7.19
CA TRP A 68 4.06 4.62 -7.12
C TRP A 68 5.55 4.96 -7.26
N ILE A 69 5.92 5.79 -8.25
CA ILE A 69 7.31 6.23 -8.44
C ILE A 69 7.80 7.03 -7.24
N ASN A 70 6.98 7.94 -6.71
CA ASN A 70 7.34 8.73 -5.54
C ASN A 70 7.56 7.86 -4.31
N LYS A 71 6.69 6.86 -4.08
CA LYS A 71 6.85 5.89 -3.00
C LYS A 71 8.12 5.05 -3.16
N LEU A 72 8.41 4.59 -4.38
CA LEU A 72 9.65 3.86 -4.69
C LEU A 72 10.90 4.72 -4.43
N LYS A 73 10.90 6.00 -4.84
CA LYS A 73 12.00 6.92 -4.57
C LYS A 73 12.24 7.11 -3.08
N LYS A 74 11.18 7.35 -2.31
CA LYS A 74 11.27 7.44 -0.84
C LYS A 74 11.82 6.15 -0.24
N ARG A 75 11.37 4.99 -0.73
CA ARG A 75 11.79 3.66 -0.26
C ARG A 75 13.29 3.46 -0.47
N ASN A 76 13.76 3.72 -1.67
CA ASN A 76 15.17 3.62 -2.01
C ASN A 76 16.02 4.61 -1.21
N TYR A 77 15.52 5.82 -0.97
CA TYR A 77 16.19 6.78 -0.10
C TYR A 77 16.33 6.25 1.34
N ALA A 78 15.24 5.73 1.94
CA ALA A 78 15.29 5.17 3.29
C ALA A 78 16.23 3.96 3.37
N LEU A 79 16.17 3.05 2.39
CA LEU A 79 17.05 1.87 2.30
C LEU A 79 18.52 2.23 2.05
N ALA A 80 18.84 3.45 1.64
CA ALA A 80 20.23 3.91 1.52
C ALA A 80 20.81 4.43 2.85
N GLN A 81 19.96 4.73 3.83
CA GLN A 81 20.37 5.27 5.13
C GLN A 81 20.64 4.16 6.15
N SER A 82 21.57 4.38 7.08
CA SER A 82 21.75 3.52 8.25
C SER A 82 20.56 3.68 9.22
N PRO A 83 20.10 2.61 9.91
CA PRO A 83 20.53 1.20 9.81
C PRO A 83 19.87 0.42 8.66
N TYR A 84 18.96 1.04 7.91
CA TYR A 84 18.07 0.35 6.96
C TYR A 84 18.78 -0.21 5.72
N ASN A 85 19.96 0.30 5.39
CA ASN A 85 20.85 -0.27 4.39
C ASN A 85 21.40 -1.66 4.76
N GLN A 86 21.23 -2.08 6.01
CA GLN A 86 21.69 -3.38 6.53
C GLN A 86 20.55 -4.37 6.79
N LEU A 87 19.32 -4.10 6.33
CA LEU A 87 18.17 -4.99 6.56
C LEU A 87 18.37 -6.42 6.04
N THR A 88 19.20 -6.61 5.01
CA THR A 88 19.57 -7.94 4.51
C THR A 88 20.30 -8.78 5.56
N LYS A 89 21.05 -8.16 6.48
CA LYS A 89 21.73 -8.86 7.59
C LYS A 89 20.76 -9.51 8.58
N ILE A 90 19.55 -8.97 8.68
CA ILE A 90 18.49 -9.46 9.57
C ILE A 90 17.40 -10.22 8.80
N GLY A 91 17.71 -10.67 7.57
CA GLY A 91 16.89 -11.58 6.79
C GLY A 91 15.86 -10.94 5.86
N PHE A 92 15.87 -9.61 5.66
CA PHE A 92 15.00 -8.98 4.68
C PHE A 92 15.52 -9.17 3.26
N ALA A 93 14.63 -9.54 2.35
CA ALA A 93 14.90 -9.67 0.93
C ALA A 93 13.87 -8.89 0.10
N PRO A 94 14.24 -8.43 -1.12
CA PRO A 94 13.29 -7.79 -2.03
C PRO A 94 12.11 -8.69 -2.39
N CYS A 95 10.90 -8.14 -2.38
CA CYS A 95 9.66 -8.83 -2.76
C CYS A 95 8.71 -7.94 -3.56
N TYR A 96 7.84 -8.56 -4.34
CA TYR A 96 6.64 -7.95 -4.90
C TYR A 96 5.49 -8.07 -3.90
N PHE A 97 4.97 -6.94 -3.45
CA PHE A 97 3.76 -6.87 -2.65
C PHE A 97 2.53 -6.65 -3.54
N ASN A 98 1.40 -7.26 -3.22
CA ASN A 98 0.14 -7.24 -3.99
C ASN A 98 0.23 -7.84 -5.40
N TYR A 99 1.21 -8.71 -5.69
CA TYR A 99 1.40 -9.23 -7.03
C TYR A 99 0.13 -9.87 -7.63
N HIS A 100 -0.51 -10.78 -6.89
CA HIS A 100 -1.67 -11.55 -7.35
C HIS A 100 -3.04 -10.86 -7.24
N THR A 101 -3.12 -9.64 -6.71
CA THR A 101 -4.42 -8.95 -6.56
C THR A 101 -4.64 -7.92 -7.65
N ILE A 102 -5.78 -7.98 -8.32
CA ILE A 102 -6.20 -6.96 -9.30
C ILE A 102 -6.60 -5.64 -8.63
N TRP A 103 -6.94 -5.70 -7.33
CA TRP A 103 -7.49 -4.59 -6.55
C TRP A 103 -6.44 -3.67 -5.95
N HIS A 104 -5.16 -4.02 -6.06
CA HIS A 104 -4.07 -3.17 -5.58
C HIS A 104 -2.90 -3.27 -6.53
N PHE A 105 -2.27 -2.14 -6.80
CA PHE A 105 -1.05 -2.11 -7.61
C PHE A 105 0.07 -2.87 -6.91
N THR A 106 0.84 -3.61 -7.71
CA THR A 106 2.03 -4.33 -7.28
C THR A 106 3.10 -3.32 -6.86
N GLU A 107 3.63 -3.47 -5.66
CA GLU A 107 4.72 -2.65 -5.11
C GLU A 107 6.00 -3.47 -4.96
N ILE A 108 7.17 -2.82 -5.05
CA ILE A 108 8.47 -3.46 -4.80
C ILE A 108 8.92 -3.13 -3.38
N SER A 109 8.87 -4.08 -2.45
CA SER A 109 9.23 -3.87 -1.04
C SER A 109 10.37 -4.79 -0.59
N MET A 110 10.66 -4.78 0.72
CA MET A 110 11.46 -5.81 1.36
C MET A 110 10.62 -6.58 2.37
N SER A 111 10.89 -7.88 2.51
CA SER A 111 10.22 -8.74 3.48
C SER A 111 11.20 -9.69 4.16
N ALA A 112 10.97 -9.98 5.43
CA ALA A 112 11.64 -11.06 6.16
C ALA A 112 10.62 -12.02 6.75
N THR A 113 11.01 -13.28 6.95
CA THR A 113 10.23 -14.20 7.79
C THR A 113 10.88 -14.29 9.16
N ILE A 114 10.16 -13.84 10.19
CA ILE A 114 10.62 -13.86 11.56
C ILE A 114 9.57 -14.60 12.35
N ASP A 115 9.97 -15.70 12.98
CA ASP A 115 9.09 -16.43 13.91
C ASP A 115 7.78 -16.95 13.28
N GLY A 116 7.82 -17.24 11.97
CA GLY A 116 6.68 -17.69 11.17
C GLY A 116 5.82 -16.55 10.60
N PHE A 117 6.08 -15.30 10.98
CA PHE A 117 5.41 -14.12 10.42
C PHE A 117 6.22 -13.51 9.29
N THR A 118 5.55 -13.18 8.19
CA THR A 118 6.15 -12.34 7.14
C THR A 118 6.03 -10.88 7.54
N ILE A 119 7.17 -10.20 7.67
CA ILE A 119 7.23 -8.78 8.00
C ILE A 119 7.60 -8.00 6.76
N LEU A 120 6.76 -7.05 6.39
CA LEU A 120 6.99 -6.10 5.31
C LEU A 120 7.65 -4.84 5.82
N PHE A 121 8.71 -4.43 5.16
CA PHE A 121 9.23 -3.06 5.23
C PHE A 121 8.44 -2.18 4.28
N ASN A 122 7.92 -1.06 4.76
CA ASN A 122 7.18 -0.10 3.95
C ASN A 122 7.52 1.35 4.37
N ILE A 123 7.08 2.31 3.55
CA ILE A 123 7.04 3.71 3.91
C ILE A 123 5.58 4.13 4.03
N PRO A 124 5.15 4.67 5.18
CA PRO A 124 3.80 5.15 5.35
C PRO A 124 3.50 6.27 4.35
N ASP A 125 2.29 6.23 3.80
CA ASP A 125 1.80 7.29 2.93
C ASP A 125 1.46 8.58 3.72
N PHE A 126 1.33 8.48 5.05
CA PHE A 126 1.08 9.62 5.94
C PHE A 126 2.38 10.26 6.41
N LYS A 127 2.49 11.58 6.26
CA LYS A 127 3.56 12.38 6.85
C LYS A 127 3.33 12.48 8.36
N PHE A 128 4.12 11.76 9.17
CA PHE A 128 4.13 11.96 10.63
C PHE A 128 4.70 13.33 11.01
N LYS A 129 5.65 13.84 10.21
CA LYS A 129 6.16 15.21 10.22
C LYS A 129 6.44 15.65 8.77
N PRO A 130 6.45 16.96 8.46
CA PRO A 130 6.64 17.47 7.11
C PRO A 130 7.91 16.95 6.41
N ASP A 131 8.97 16.69 7.20
CA ASP A 131 10.35 16.55 6.70
C ASP A 131 11.11 15.30 7.20
N THR A 132 10.46 14.41 7.96
CA THR A 132 11.11 13.17 8.45
C THR A 132 10.44 11.96 7.79
N PRO A 133 11.12 11.26 6.86
CA PRO A 133 10.60 10.00 6.35
C PRO A 133 10.43 9.04 7.53
N ALA A 134 9.29 8.34 7.62
CA ALA A 134 9.15 7.23 8.54
C ALA A 134 9.30 5.92 7.77
N VAL A 135 9.78 4.90 8.46
CA VAL A 135 9.81 3.50 8.03
C VAL A 135 8.77 2.76 8.85
N GLU A 136 8.06 1.84 8.20
CA GLU A 136 7.04 1.00 8.80
C GLU A 136 7.44 -0.47 8.65
N PHE A 137 7.39 -1.22 9.75
CA PHE A 137 7.46 -2.68 9.74
C PHE A 137 6.07 -3.24 10.05
N THR A 138 5.47 -3.88 9.06
CA THR A 138 4.12 -4.44 9.15
C THR A 138 4.19 -5.96 9.08
N PRO A 139 3.81 -6.69 10.14
CA PRO A 139 3.61 -8.13 10.07
C PRO A 139 2.33 -8.40 9.28
N LEU A 140 2.42 -9.32 8.34
CA LEU A 140 1.28 -9.88 7.66
C LEU A 140 0.60 -10.86 8.62
N VAL A 141 -0.58 -10.50 9.08
CA VAL A 141 -1.42 -11.32 9.97
C VAL A 141 -2.73 -11.67 9.29
N LYS A 142 -3.32 -12.82 9.60
CA LYS A 142 -4.68 -13.12 9.15
C LYS A 142 -5.65 -12.11 9.74
N LYS A 143 -6.65 -11.71 8.94
CA LYS A 143 -7.67 -10.76 9.37
C LYS A 143 -8.43 -11.31 10.58
N ARG A 144 -8.24 -10.67 11.74
CA ARG A 144 -9.00 -10.93 12.96
C ARG A 144 -9.90 -9.75 13.26
N LYS A 145 -11.19 -10.00 13.52
CA LYS A 145 -12.10 -8.95 14.02
C LYS A 145 -11.79 -8.73 15.50
N LEU A 146 -11.15 -7.61 15.80
CA LEU A 146 -10.89 -7.18 17.18
C LEU A 146 -11.97 -6.19 17.61
N LYS A 147 -12.49 -6.36 18.83
CA LYS A 147 -13.39 -5.38 19.45
C LYS A 147 -12.56 -4.18 19.94
N ARG A 148 -13.18 -3.01 20.07
CA ARG A 148 -12.51 -1.76 20.47
C ARG A 148 -11.73 -1.86 21.79
N HIS A 149 -12.26 -2.56 22.79
CA HIS A 149 -11.56 -2.78 24.07
C HIS A 149 -10.35 -3.71 23.93
N GLN A 150 -10.40 -4.70 23.02
CA GLN A 150 -9.25 -5.56 22.73
C GLN A 150 -8.15 -4.77 22.03
N LEU A 151 -8.53 -3.90 21.09
CA LEU A 151 -7.58 -2.97 20.45
C LEU A 151 -6.91 -2.05 21.47
N GLN A 152 -7.68 -1.45 22.37
CA GLN A 152 -7.14 -0.58 23.43
C GLN A 152 -6.22 -1.33 24.40
N HIS A 153 -6.60 -2.53 24.83
CA HIS A 153 -5.75 -3.36 25.71
C HIS A 153 -4.44 -3.75 25.02
N ILE A 154 -4.52 -4.09 23.74
CA ILE A 154 -3.36 -4.41 22.92
C ILE A 154 -2.48 -3.16 22.77
N GLU A 155 -3.05 -2.01 22.39
CA GLU A 155 -2.34 -0.71 22.29
C GLU A 155 -1.64 -0.31 23.60
N GLN A 156 -2.29 -0.52 24.75
CA GLN A 156 -1.72 -0.24 26.07
C GLN A 156 -0.54 -1.17 26.42
N LYS A 157 -0.57 -2.43 25.98
CA LYS A 157 0.58 -3.34 26.12
C LYS A 157 1.74 -2.96 25.19
N PHE A 158 1.44 -2.30 24.08
CA PHE A 158 2.41 -1.80 23.12
C PHE A 158 2.92 -0.39 23.50
N ASP A 159 3.27 -0.13 24.77
CA ASP A 159 3.77 1.14 25.34
C ASP A 159 5.14 1.62 24.75
N PHE A 160 5.42 1.22 23.51
CA PHE A 160 6.51 1.65 22.66
C PHE A 160 5.97 2.64 21.62
N SER A 161 6.40 3.90 21.73
CA SER A 161 6.22 4.95 20.72
C SER A 161 6.51 4.47 19.28
N PRO A 162 5.72 4.86 18.25
CA PRO A 162 4.27 4.83 18.16
C PRO A 162 3.84 3.61 17.32
N VAL A 163 3.55 2.45 17.93
CA VAL A 163 2.78 1.41 17.25
C VAL A 163 1.36 1.95 17.07
N ARG A 164 0.89 2.12 15.82
CA ARG A 164 -0.50 2.54 15.56
C ARG A 164 -1.26 1.44 14.84
N PHE A 165 -2.37 1.02 15.44
CA PHE A 165 -3.31 0.10 14.83
C PHE A 165 -4.27 0.88 13.94
N TYR A 166 -3.92 1.06 12.67
CA TYR A 166 -4.87 1.58 11.69
C TYR A 166 -5.58 0.42 11.00
N ASP A 167 -6.91 0.41 11.10
CA ASP A 167 -7.82 -0.39 10.28
C ASP A 167 -7.39 -1.87 10.12
N LYS A 168 -7.32 -2.58 11.26
CA LYS A 168 -7.04 -4.03 11.34
C LYS A 168 -5.60 -4.42 10.94
N LYS A 169 -4.65 -3.48 10.91
CA LYS A 169 -3.22 -3.73 10.75
C LYS A 169 -2.44 -3.23 11.96
N SER A 170 -1.60 -4.09 12.53
CA SER A 170 -0.61 -3.72 13.55
C SER A 170 0.68 -3.32 12.84
N SER A 171 1.13 -2.08 12.95
CA SER A 171 2.37 -1.64 12.29
C SER A 171 3.26 -0.88 13.27
N ARG A 172 4.56 -1.15 13.21
CA ARG A 172 5.57 -0.43 14.00
C ARG A 172 6.28 0.60 13.13
N PHE A 173 6.40 1.83 13.63
CA PHE A 173 6.98 2.96 12.90
C PHE A 173 8.32 3.40 13.51
N TYR A 174 9.26 3.76 12.66
CA TYR A 174 10.56 4.34 13.02
C TYR A 174 10.81 5.58 12.17
N PHE A 175 11.46 6.61 12.72
CA PHE A 175 11.83 7.79 11.94
C PHE A 175 13.19 7.60 11.25
N VAL A 176 13.33 8.12 10.04
CA VAL A 176 14.59 8.16 9.28
C VAL A 176 15.29 9.47 9.61
N ASN A 177 16.59 9.41 9.95
CA ASN A 177 17.44 10.57 10.32
C ASN A 177 17.15 11.19 11.69
N HIS A 178 16.73 10.39 12.67
CA HIS A 178 16.81 10.80 14.08
C HIS A 178 18.14 10.32 14.66
N ASP A 179 18.80 11.12 15.51
CA ASP A 179 20.01 10.72 16.25
C ASP A 179 19.79 9.47 17.14
N GLU A 180 18.53 9.08 17.33
CA GLU A 180 18.07 7.90 18.07
C GLU A 180 17.72 6.71 17.16
N ALA A 181 18.10 6.73 15.88
CA ALA A 181 17.86 5.59 14.99
C ALA A 181 18.55 4.34 15.58
N PRO A 182 17.81 3.25 15.87
CA PRO A 182 18.37 2.09 16.55
C PRO A 182 19.47 1.44 15.71
N SER A 183 20.45 0.80 16.36
CA SER A 183 21.39 -0.07 15.63
C SER A 183 20.63 -1.19 14.92
N ILE A 184 21.26 -1.81 13.91
CA ILE A 184 20.64 -2.95 13.20
C ILE A 184 20.29 -4.10 14.15
N ASP A 185 21.11 -4.34 15.17
CA ASP A 185 20.87 -5.38 16.19
C ASP A 185 19.71 -5.01 17.10
N ARG A 186 19.60 -3.72 17.47
CA ARG A 186 18.47 -3.24 18.26
C ARG A 186 17.17 -3.32 17.45
N LEU A 187 17.22 -2.98 16.17
CA LEU A 187 16.09 -3.12 15.25
C LEU A 187 15.65 -4.59 15.12
N ALA A 188 16.60 -5.53 14.99
CA ALA A 188 16.30 -6.96 14.94
C ALA A 188 15.62 -7.45 16.23
N THR A 189 16.12 -6.99 17.39
CA THR A 189 15.59 -7.32 18.70
C THR A 189 14.17 -6.78 18.86
N ASP A 190 13.97 -5.50 18.55
CA ASP A 190 12.68 -4.83 18.59
C ASP A 190 11.64 -5.51 17.69
N ILE A 191 12.03 -5.92 16.48
CA ILE A 191 11.14 -6.62 15.54
C ILE A 191 10.77 -8.01 16.08
N LYS A 192 11.72 -8.74 16.68
CA LYS A 192 11.44 -10.05 17.31
C LYS A 192 10.50 -9.92 18.50
N GLU A 193 10.73 -8.95 19.39
CA GLU A 193 9.83 -8.66 20.51
C GLU A 193 8.41 -8.35 20.02
N PHE A 194 8.30 -7.53 18.97
CA PHE A 194 7.02 -7.20 18.36
C PHE A 194 6.29 -8.44 17.81
N VAL A 195 7.00 -9.36 17.15
CA VAL A 195 6.41 -10.63 16.68
C VAL A 195 6.02 -11.55 17.84
N SER A 196 6.83 -11.62 18.90
CA SER A 196 6.51 -12.42 20.09
C SER A 196 5.20 -11.96 20.73
N LEU A 197 5.01 -10.64 20.88
CA LEU A 197 3.77 -10.07 21.40
C LEU A 197 2.55 -10.42 20.53
N LEU A 198 2.70 -10.46 19.20
CA LEU A 198 1.62 -10.88 18.30
C LEU A 198 1.26 -12.35 18.50
N LYS A 199 2.24 -13.23 18.75
CA LYS A 199 1.98 -14.63 19.10
C LYS A 199 1.24 -14.75 20.42
N ASP A 200 1.67 -14.02 21.44
CA ASP A 200 1.05 -14.03 22.78
C ASP A 200 -0.41 -13.57 22.72
N GLU A 201 -0.70 -12.56 21.90
CA GLU A 201 -2.06 -12.09 21.63
C GLU A 201 -2.86 -12.98 20.66
N LYS A 202 -2.30 -14.14 20.28
CA LYS A 202 -2.92 -15.16 19.40
C LYS A 202 -3.26 -14.63 18.00
N PHE A 203 -2.39 -13.79 17.43
CA PHE A 203 -2.46 -13.49 16.01
C PHE A 203 -1.89 -14.67 15.21
N GLU A 204 -2.53 -14.99 14.10
CA GLU A 204 -2.04 -16.01 13.18
C GLU A 204 -1.23 -15.36 12.05
N PRO A 205 -0.08 -15.95 11.66
CA PRO A 205 0.66 -15.50 10.49
C PRO A 205 -0.21 -15.47 9.23
N GLY A 206 -0.14 -14.36 8.51
CA GLY A 206 -0.62 -14.24 7.14
C GLY A 206 0.56 -14.27 6.17
N GLY A 207 0.41 -14.94 5.02
CA GLY A 207 1.44 -14.98 3.98
C GLY A 207 0.97 -14.45 2.63
N TYR A 208 -0.27 -13.95 2.55
CA TYR A 208 -0.85 -13.59 1.26
C TYR A 208 -0.37 -12.23 0.79
N GLY A 209 0.20 -12.21 -0.42
CA GLY A 209 0.45 -10.98 -1.17
C GLY A 209 1.92 -10.59 -1.33
N THR A 210 2.88 -11.39 -0.85
CA THR A 210 4.31 -11.16 -1.12
C THR A 210 4.88 -12.28 -1.98
N GLU A 211 5.55 -11.92 -3.08
CA GLU A 211 6.33 -12.85 -3.90
C GLU A 211 7.80 -12.43 -3.93
N PRO A 212 8.77 -13.37 -3.86
CA PRO A 212 10.17 -13.05 -4.10
C PRO A 212 10.39 -12.44 -5.48
N ILE A 213 11.30 -11.48 -5.61
CA ILE A 213 11.63 -10.90 -6.93
C ILE A 213 12.35 -11.92 -7.83
N ASN A 214 13.03 -12.91 -7.24
CA ASN A 214 13.77 -13.93 -7.97
C ASN A 214 12.90 -15.10 -8.48
N SER A 215 11.60 -15.11 -8.20
CA SER A 215 10.67 -16.17 -8.63
C SER A 215 9.76 -15.75 -9.79
N ALA A 216 9.93 -14.55 -10.35
CA ALA A 216 9.18 -14.12 -11.52
C ALA A 216 9.87 -14.60 -12.82
N PRO A 217 9.14 -15.25 -13.75
CA PRO A 217 9.66 -15.67 -15.06
C PRO A 217 10.09 -14.49 -15.94
#